data_AF-A0A5Q0CDE2-F1
#
_entry.id   AF-A0A5Q0CDE2-F1
#
_cell.length_a   1.000
_cell.length_b   1.000
_cell.length_c   1.000
_cell.angle_alpha   90.00
_cell.angle_beta   90.00
_cell.angle_gamma   90.00
#
_symmetry.space_group_name_H-M   'P 1'
#
loop_
_entity.id
_entity.type
_entity.pdbx_description
1 polymer ?
#
loop_
_entity_poly.entity_id
_entity_poly.type
_entity_poly.pdbx_seq_one_letter_code
_entity_poly.pdbx_strand_id
1 'polypeptide(L)'
;MTVWRSYLTNHSLSFRRAMLTYRDGARIHAGSRAEASDVDVAERQLEFLIAQGFDGRKALKILVTLALFTVGFVLEEQAEADHPPELSREATPPPPLLYAAFLDGVGR
;
A
#
# COMPACT_ATOMS: atom_id res chain seq x y z
N MET A 1 4.86 1.73 -20.20
CA MET A 1 4.87 2.49 -18.93
C MET A 1 6.17 3.28 -18.85
N THR A 2 6.19 4.52 -18.36
CA THR A 2 7.45 5.32 -18.25
C THR A 2 8.38 4.74 -17.17
N VAL A 3 9.69 4.99 -17.28
CA VAL A 3 10.70 4.42 -16.36
C VAL A 3 10.39 4.73 -14.89
N TRP A 4 10.09 6.00 -14.58
CA TRP A 4 9.75 6.39 -13.21
C TRP A 4 8.47 5.71 -12.68
N ARG A 5 7.47 5.47 -13.54
CA ARG A 5 6.24 4.76 -13.14
C ARG A 5 6.56 3.31 -12.81
N SER A 6 7.31 2.62 -13.67
CA SER A 6 7.73 1.24 -13.43
C SER A 6 8.55 1.11 -12.15
N TYR A 7 9.46 2.05 -11.91
CA TYR A 7 10.25 2.10 -10.68
C TYR A 7 9.35 2.20 -9.43
N LEU A 8 8.44 3.18 -9.39
CA LEU A 8 7.56 3.38 -8.23
C LEU A 8 6.57 2.24 -8.02
N THR A 9 6.03 1.66 -9.11
CA THR A 9 5.18 0.46 -9.03
C THR A 9 5.94 -0.71 -8.43
N ASN A 10 7.15 -1.01 -8.94
CA ASN A 10 7.96 -2.11 -8.42
C ASN A 10 8.38 -1.88 -6.96
N HIS A 11 8.76 -0.65 -6.61
CA HIS A 11 9.09 -0.28 -5.24
C HIS A 11 7.90 -0.53 -4.31
N SER A 12 6.70 -0.02 -4.63
CA SER A 12 5.50 -0.17 -3.80
C SER A 12 5.08 -1.64 -3.66
N LEU A 13 5.15 -2.43 -4.75
CA LEU A 13 4.85 -3.86 -4.71
C LEU A 13 5.86 -4.65 -3.88
N SER A 14 7.15 -4.32 -3.99
CA SER A 14 8.19 -4.95 -3.17
C SER A 14 8.02 -4.59 -1.69
N PHE A 15 7.69 -3.34 -1.40
CA PHE A 15 7.46 -2.87 -0.04
C PHE A 15 6.25 -3.55 0.60
N ARG A 16 5.13 -3.66 -0.14
CA ARG A 16 3.97 -4.46 0.27
C ARG A 16 4.35 -5.91 0.57
N ARG A 17 5.07 -6.57 -0.34
CA ARG A 17 5.51 -7.97 -0.15
C ARG A 17 6.36 -8.15 1.11
N ALA A 18 7.25 -7.21 1.40
CA ALA A 18 8.06 -7.23 2.61
C ALA A 18 7.17 -7.18 3.88
N MET A 19 6.18 -6.27 3.93
CA MET A 19 5.26 -6.18 5.06
C MET A 19 4.37 -7.42 5.21
N LEU A 20 3.91 -8.01 4.10
CA LEU A 20 3.10 -9.23 4.12
C LEU A 20 3.88 -10.50 4.49
N THR A 21 5.21 -10.43 4.63
CA THR A 21 6.03 -11.59 5.03
C THR A 21 5.75 -12.00 6.49
N TYR A 22 5.26 -11.07 7.32
CA TYR A 22 4.94 -11.31 8.73
C TYR A 22 3.50 -10.90 9.02
N ARG A 23 2.82 -11.65 9.91
CA ARG A 23 1.40 -11.47 10.26
C ARG A 23 1.00 -10.01 10.50
N ASP A 24 1.82 -9.30 11.27
CA ASP A 24 1.55 -7.93 11.70
C ASP A 24 2.58 -6.94 11.10
N GLY A 25 3.19 -7.27 9.97
CA GLY A 25 4.33 -6.54 9.43
C GLY A 25 4.05 -5.06 9.15
N ALA A 26 2.87 -4.70 8.64
CA ALA A 26 2.52 -3.29 8.46
C ALA A 26 2.27 -2.57 9.78
N ARG A 27 1.70 -3.28 10.78
CA ARG A 27 1.49 -2.72 12.13
C ARG A 27 2.80 -2.46 12.87
N ILE A 28 3.80 -3.33 12.69
CA ILE A 28 5.16 -3.13 13.23
C ILE A 28 5.86 -1.98 12.51
N HIS A 29 5.69 -1.87 11.19
CA HIS A 29 6.27 -0.78 10.42
C HIS A 29 5.63 0.58 10.74
N ALA A 30 4.32 0.62 10.98
CA ALA A 30 3.59 1.85 11.27
C ALA A 30 4.11 2.53 12.55
N GLY A 31 4.53 3.80 12.43
CA GLY A 31 5.10 4.56 13.54
C GLY A 31 6.57 4.25 13.84
N SER A 32 7.21 3.36 13.07
CA SER A 32 8.66 3.22 13.09
C SER A 32 9.32 4.55 12.69
N ARG A 33 10.47 4.84 13.30
CA ARG A 33 11.28 6.00 12.90
C ARG A 33 12.25 5.53 11.83
N ALA A 34 12.48 6.41 10.85
CA ALA A 34 13.50 6.17 9.84
C ALA A 34 14.87 6.00 10.50
N GLU A 35 15.53 4.89 10.22
CA GLU A 35 16.93 4.67 10.53
C GLU A 35 17.82 5.44 9.53
N ALA A 36 19.11 5.59 9.83
CA ALA A 36 20.03 6.29 8.92
C ALA A 36 20.03 5.69 7.49
N SER A 37 19.90 4.37 7.38
CA SER A 37 19.80 3.68 6.09
C SER A 37 18.54 4.07 5.30
N ASP A 38 17.43 4.39 5.96
CA ASP A 38 16.19 4.79 5.32
C ASP A 38 16.31 6.19 4.70
N VAL A 39 17.08 7.07 5.34
CA VAL A 39 17.39 8.40 4.82
C VAL A 39 18.20 8.30 3.53
N ASP A 40 19.24 7.45 3.52
CA ASP A 40 20.06 7.22 2.32
C ASP A 40 19.27 6.61 1.15
N VAL A 41 18.26 5.79 1.44
CA VAL A 41 17.35 5.24 0.42
C VAL A 41 16.43 6.34 -0.11
N ALA A 42 15.84 7.15 0.78
CA ALA A 42 14.96 8.24 0.40
C ALA A 42 15.68 9.28 -0.46
N GLU A 43 16.94 9.61 -0.14
CA GLU A 43 17.75 10.54 -0.94
C GLU A 43 17.96 10.01 -2.37
N ARG A 44 18.37 8.75 -2.54
CA ARG A 44 18.55 8.13 -3.87
C ARG A 44 17.26 8.06 -4.68
N GLN A 45 16.13 7.81 -4.01
CA GLN A 45 14.81 7.85 -4.63
C GLN A 45 14.45 9.25 -5.12
N LEU A 46 14.78 10.26 -4.32
CA LEU A 46 14.57 11.67 -4.64
C LEU A 46 15.44 12.09 -5.84
N GLU A 47 16.73 11.79 -5.81
CA GLU A 47 17.69 12.01 -6.91
C GLU A 47 17.18 11.39 -8.21
N PHE A 48 16.75 10.12 -8.15
CA PHE A 48 16.20 9.43 -9.31
C PHE A 48 14.99 10.18 -9.89
N LEU A 49 14.01 10.56 -9.05
CA LEU A 49 12.83 11.28 -9.53
C LEU A 49 13.17 12.68 -10.06
N ILE A 50 14.10 13.39 -9.44
CA ILE A 50 14.57 14.69 -9.93
C ILE A 50 15.20 14.54 -11.32
N ALA A 51 16.02 13.51 -11.55
CA ALA A 51 16.59 13.20 -12.87
C ALA A 51 15.52 12.87 -13.94
N GLN A 52 14.30 12.53 -13.53
CA GLN A 52 13.15 12.33 -14.41
C GLN A 52 12.33 13.62 -14.64
N GLY A 53 12.79 14.77 -14.11
CA GLY A 53 12.20 16.09 -14.32
C GLY A 53 11.20 16.55 -13.25
N PHE A 54 11.11 15.86 -12.11
CA PHE A 54 10.29 16.31 -10.98
C PHE A 54 11.04 17.34 -10.12
N ASP A 55 10.33 18.30 -9.55
CA ASP A 55 10.88 19.11 -8.47
C ASP A 55 10.98 18.28 -7.18
N GLY A 56 11.94 18.62 -6.31
CA GLY A 56 12.22 17.86 -5.09
C GLY A 56 11.02 17.76 -4.14
N ARG A 57 10.21 18.82 -4.02
CA ARG A 57 9.03 18.79 -3.15
C ARG A 57 7.97 17.81 -3.67
N LYS A 58 7.73 17.81 -4.98
CA LYS A 58 6.79 16.88 -5.62
C LYS A 58 7.31 15.45 -5.57
N ALA A 59 8.60 15.23 -5.80
CA ALA A 59 9.23 13.92 -5.68
C ALA A 59 9.04 13.35 -4.26
N LEU A 60 9.36 14.14 -3.21
CA LEU A 60 9.17 13.74 -1.82
C LEU A 60 7.70 13.43 -1.51
N LYS A 61 6.78 14.30 -1.97
CA LYS A 61 5.34 14.08 -1.78
C LYS A 61 4.87 12.77 -2.41
N ILE A 62 5.37 12.43 -3.60
CA ILE A 62 5.06 11.15 -4.27
C ILE A 62 5.54 9.97 -3.41
N LEU A 63 6.80 9.99 -2.95
CA LEU A 63 7.37 8.92 -2.14
C LEU A 63 6.60 8.72 -0.83
N VAL A 64 6.34 9.81 -0.09
CA VAL A 64 5.57 9.77 1.16
C VAL A 64 4.14 9.27 0.92
N THR A 65 3.49 9.73 -0.15
CA THR A 65 2.13 9.30 -0.48
C THR A 65 2.08 7.79 -0.76
N LEU A 66 3.02 7.28 -1.55
CA LEU A 66 3.09 5.86 -1.85
C LEU A 66 3.43 5.02 -0.62
N ALA A 67 4.33 5.49 0.24
CA ALA A 67 4.66 4.80 1.49
C ALA A 67 3.43 4.71 2.41
N LEU A 68 2.76 5.83 2.69
CA LEU A 68 1.57 5.87 3.53
C LEU A 68 0.41 5.05 2.94
N PHE A 69 0.18 5.17 1.63
CA PHE A 69 -0.81 4.36 0.93
C PHE A 69 -0.51 2.87 1.07
N THR A 70 0.74 2.46 0.83
CA THR A 70 1.11 1.04 0.87
C THR A 70 1.00 0.49 2.30
N VAL A 71 1.42 1.24 3.31
CA VAL A 71 1.26 0.85 4.72
C VAL A 71 -0.21 0.72 5.09
N GLY A 72 -1.03 1.72 4.77
CA GLY A 72 -2.47 1.69 5.05
C GLY A 72 -3.19 0.54 4.32
N PHE A 73 -2.85 0.32 3.06
CA PHE A 73 -3.39 -0.79 2.28
C PHE A 73 -3.05 -2.15 2.91
N VAL A 74 -1.80 -2.35 3.33
CA VAL A 74 -1.38 -3.62 3.93
C VAL A 74 -1.95 -3.81 5.33
N LEU A 75 -2.19 -2.73 6.09
CA LEU A 75 -2.91 -2.81 7.37
C LEU A 75 -4.31 -3.41 7.18
N GLU A 76 -5.07 -2.90 6.21
CA GLU A 76 -6.40 -3.43 5.89
C GLU A 76 -6.32 -4.86 5.36
N GLU A 77 -5.39 -5.16 4.46
CA GLU A 77 -5.22 -6.50 3.91
C GLU A 77 -4.85 -7.54 4.98
N GLN A 78 -4.01 -7.18 5.94
CA GLN A 78 -3.69 -8.04 7.09
C GLN A 78 -4.90 -8.19 8.02
N ALA A 79 -5.68 -7.13 8.22
CA ALA A 79 -6.90 -7.19 9.02
C ALA A 79 -7.99 -8.06 8.36
N GLU A 80 -8.16 -7.97 7.05
CA GLU A 80 -9.09 -8.79 6.25
C GLU A 80 -8.71 -10.27 6.25
N ALA A 81 -7.41 -10.59 6.24
CA ALA A 81 -6.95 -11.98 6.34
C ALA A 81 -7.34 -12.63 7.68
N ASP A 82 -7.34 -11.84 8.77
CA ASP A 82 -7.80 -12.29 10.09
C ASP A 82 -9.34 -12.24 10.23
N HIS A 83 -9.98 -11.25 9.60
CA HIS A 83 -11.42 -10.98 9.67
C HIS A 83 -11.96 -10.67 8.26
N PRO A 84 -12.34 -11.70 7.47
CA PRO A 84 -12.83 -11.49 6.12
C PRO A 84 -14.03 -10.54 6.08
N PRO A 85 -14.15 -9.69 5.05
CA PRO A 85 -15.27 -8.77 4.95
C PRO A 85 -16.59 -9.54 4.87
N GLU A 86 -17.58 -9.10 5.65
CA GLU A 86 -18.93 -9.64 5.66
C GLU A 86 -19.96 -8.52 5.41
N LEU A 87 -21.07 -8.86 4.75
CA LEU A 87 -22.19 -7.94 4.62
C LEU A 87 -22.88 -7.76 5.98
N SER A 88 -23.16 -6.51 6.34
CA SER A 88 -23.94 -6.22 7.55
C SER A 88 -25.30 -6.92 7.48
N ARG A 89 -25.60 -7.70 8.52
CA ARG A 89 -26.89 -8.40 8.68
C ARG A 89 -28.07 -7.44 8.80
N GLU A 90 -27.82 -6.16 9.09
CA GLU A 90 -28.84 -5.12 9.19
C GLU A 90 -29.30 -4.59 7.83
N ALA A 91 -28.53 -4.81 6.76
CA ALA A 91 -28.88 -4.38 5.42
C ALA A 91 -29.91 -5.35 4.80
N THR A 92 -31.19 -5.18 5.14
CA THR A 92 -32.29 -5.99 4.60
C THR A 92 -33.33 -5.12 3.86
N PRO A 93 -33.60 -5.39 2.56
CA PRO A 93 -32.89 -6.36 1.72
C PRO A 93 -31.46 -5.89 1.41
N PRO A 94 -30.52 -6.83 1.16
CA PRO A 94 -29.14 -6.47 0.91
C PRO A 94 -29.01 -5.71 -0.43
N PRO A 95 -28.09 -4.74 -0.55
CA PRO A 95 -27.85 -4.02 -1.80
C PRO A 95 -27.47 -5.02 -2.91
N PRO A 96 -28.19 -5.07 -4.04
CA PRO A 96 -28.15 -6.21 -4.96
C PRO A 96 -26.79 -6.39 -5.65
N LEU A 97 -26.12 -5.30 -6.06
CA LEU A 97 -24.81 -5.39 -6.69
C LEU A 97 -23.70 -5.79 -5.71
N LEU A 98 -23.78 -5.28 -4.48
CA LEU A 98 -22.80 -5.61 -3.45
C LEU A 98 -22.96 -7.08 -3.01
N TYR A 99 -24.20 -7.52 -2.83
CA TYR A 99 -24.53 -8.92 -2.55
C TYR A 99 -24.02 -9.86 -3.65
N ALA A 100 -24.25 -9.53 -4.91
CA ALA A 100 -23.73 -10.32 -6.04
C ALA A 100 -22.20 -10.42 -6.01
N ALA A 101 -21.49 -9.31 -5.79
CA ALA A 101 -20.02 -9.31 -5.75
C ALA A 101 -19.45 -10.15 -4.60
N PHE A 102 -20.10 -10.18 -3.43
CA PHE A 102 -19.69 -11.05 -2.31
C PHE A 102 -19.86 -12.53 -2.65
N LEU A 103 -20.94 -12.93 -3.32
CA LEU A 103 -21.14 -14.32 -3.74
C LEU A 103 -20.08 -14.78 -4.75
N ASP A 104 -19.70 -13.91 -5.70
CA ASP A 104 -18.66 -14.21 -6.70
C ASP A 104 -17.26 -14.34 -6.07
N GLY A 105 -16.99 -13.62 -4.98
CA GLY A 105 -15.71 -13.60 -4.29
C GLY A 105 -15.41 -14.83 -3.42
N VAL A 106 -16.44 -15.53 -2.93
CA VAL A 106 -16.31 -16.69 -2.01
C VAL A 106 -15.81 -17.97 -2.72
N GLY A 107 -15.74 -17.98 -4.06
CA GLY A 107 -15.37 -19.15 -4.87
C GLY A 107 -13.92 -19.24 -5.32
N ARG A 108 -13.00 -18.38 -4.88
CA ARG A 108 -11.58 -18.39 -5.26
C ARG A 108 -10.65 -18.65 -4.08
#